data_AF-H2QI98-F1
#
_entry.id   AF-H2QI98-F1
#
_cell.length_a   1.000
_cell.length_b   1.000
_cell.length_c   1.000
_cell.angle_alpha   90.00
_cell.angle_beta   90.00
_cell.angle_gamma   90.00
#
_symmetry.space_group_name_H-M   'P 1'
#
loop_
_entity.id
_entity.type
_entity.pdbx_description
1 polymer ?
#
loop_
_entity_poly.entity_id
_entity_poly.type
_entity_poly.pdbx_seq_one_letter_code
_entity_poly.pdbx_strand_id
1 'polypeptide(L)'
;MTAWILLPVSLSAFSITGIWTVYAMAVMNHHVCPVENWSYNESCPPDPAEQGGPKTCCTLDDVPLISKCGSYPPESCLFSLIGNMGAFMVALICLLRYGQLLEQSRHSWVNTTALITGCTNAAGLLVVGNFQVDHARSLHYVGAGVAFPAGLLFVCLHCALSYQGATAPLDLAVAYLRSVLAVIAFITLVLSGVFFVHESSQLQHGAALCEWVCVIDILIFYGTFSYEFGAVSSDTLVAALQPTPGRACKSSGSSSTSTHLNCAPESIAMI
;
A
#
# COMPACT_ATOMS: atom_id res chain seq x y z
N MET A 1 -22.02 -15.51 -4.63
CA MET A 1 -20.84 -14.79 -4.10
C MET A 1 -19.73 -14.86 -5.13
N THR A 2 -19.11 -13.73 -5.44
CA THR A 2 -18.12 -13.63 -6.51
C THR A 2 -16.75 -14.01 -5.96
N ALA A 3 -15.89 -14.63 -6.79
CA ALA A 3 -14.54 -15.04 -6.37
C ALA A 3 -13.66 -13.85 -5.95
N TRP A 4 -14.04 -12.63 -6.34
CA TRP A 4 -13.32 -11.39 -6.04
C TRP A 4 -13.22 -11.07 -4.54
N ILE A 5 -14.11 -11.58 -3.69
CA ILE A 5 -13.99 -11.45 -2.22
C ILE A 5 -12.65 -11.99 -1.72
N LEU A 6 -12.12 -13.03 -2.37
CA LEU A 6 -10.88 -13.67 -1.96
C LEU A 6 -9.65 -12.81 -2.27
N LEU A 7 -9.72 -11.87 -3.22
CA LEU A 7 -8.55 -11.12 -3.66
C LEU A 7 -7.97 -10.22 -2.54
N PRO A 8 -8.75 -9.35 -1.86
CA PRO A 8 -8.23 -8.53 -0.77
C PRO A 8 -7.78 -9.36 0.45
N VAL A 9 -8.51 -10.44 0.75
CA VAL A 9 -8.14 -11.38 1.83
C VAL A 9 -6.83 -12.09 1.51
N SER A 10 -6.64 -12.53 0.26
CA SER A 10 -5.43 -13.21 -0.19
C SER A 10 -4.23 -12.27 -0.15
N LEU A 11 -4.36 -11.02 -0.62
CA LEU A 11 -3.32 -10.01 -0.48
C LEU A 11 -2.87 -9.88 0.98
N SER A 12 -3.84 -9.68 1.89
CA SER A 12 -3.56 -9.49 3.31
C SER A 12 -2.86 -10.71 3.93
N ALA A 13 -3.47 -11.90 3.77
CA ALA A 13 -2.98 -13.13 4.37
C ALA A 13 -1.62 -13.55 3.80
N PHE A 14 -1.45 -13.49 2.48
CA PHE A 14 -0.20 -13.86 1.81
C PHE A 14 0.93 -12.90 2.20
N SER A 15 0.69 -11.58 2.14
CA SER A 15 1.73 -10.59 2.45
C SER A 15 2.10 -10.61 3.93
N ILE A 16 1.13 -10.65 4.86
CA ILE A 16 1.42 -10.70 6.31
C ILE A 16 2.20 -11.98 6.65
N THR A 17 1.74 -13.15 6.18
CA THR A 17 2.46 -14.41 6.43
C THR A 17 3.85 -14.39 5.82
N GLY A 18 3.97 -13.85 4.61
CA GLY A 18 5.23 -13.72 3.91
C GLY A 18 6.26 -12.86 4.64
N ILE A 19 5.88 -11.65 5.10
CA ILE A 19 6.82 -10.76 5.82
C ILE A 19 7.26 -11.36 7.15
N TRP A 20 6.37 -12.05 7.88
CA TRP A 20 6.75 -12.77 9.10
C TRP A 20 7.70 -13.95 8.82
N THR A 21 7.50 -14.65 7.70
CA THR A 21 8.40 -15.72 7.27
C THR A 21 9.79 -15.17 6.94
N VAL A 22 9.85 -14.07 6.18
CA VAL A 22 11.09 -13.36 5.84
C VAL A 22 11.82 -12.90 7.11
N TYR A 23 11.10 -12.31 8.08
CA TYR A 23 11.65 -11.92 9.37
C TYR A 23 12.20 -13.12 10.16
N ALA A 24 11.43 -14.20 10.28
CA ALA A 24 11.87 -15.39 11.00
C ALA A 24 13.16 -15.96 10.40
N MET A 25 13.25 -16.02 9.07
CA MET A 25 14.46 -16.45 8.38
C MET A 25 15.64 -15.50 8.65
N ALA A 26 15.42 -14.19 8.55
CA ALA A 26 16.47 -13.20 8.80
C ALA A 26 17.00 -13.25 10.24
N VAL A 27 16.14 -13.52 11.22
CA VAL A 27 16.55 -13.72 12.63
C VAL A 27 17.35 -15.00 12.79
N MET A 28 16.88 -16.10 12.19
CA MET A 28 17.56 -17.41 12.26
C MET A 28 18.91 -17.43 11.53
N ASN A 29 19.07 -16.59 10.51
CA ASN A 29 20.32 -16.41 9.77
C ASN A 29 21.19 -15.28 10.36
N HIS A 30 20.85 -14.73 11.52
CA HIS A 30 21.58 -13.66 12.19
C HIS A 30 21.68 -12.34 11.40
N HIS A 31 20.89 -12.16 10.34
CA HIS A 31 20.87 -10.95 9.51
C HIS A 31 20.20 -9.77 10.22
N VAL A 32 19.22 -10.01 11.11
CA VAL A 32 18.54 -8.97 11.90
C VAL A 32 18.36 -9.41 13.35
N CYS A 33 18.20 -8.44 14.25
CA CYS A 33 17.93 -8.70 15.66
C CYS A 33 16.49 -9.16 15.88
N PRO A 34 16.22 -9.95 16.94
CA PRO A 34 14.85 -10.11 17.41
C PRO A 34 14.22 -8.76 17.76
N VAL A 35 12.94 -8.58 17.42
CA VAL A 35 12.16 -7.36 17.70
C VAL A 35 12.07 -7.07 19.20
N GLU A 36 12.13 -8.08 20.04
CA GLU A 36 12.18 -7.92 21.50
C GLU A 36 13.53 -7.40 22.02
N ASN A 37 14.59 -7.38 21.20
CA ASN A 37 15.89 -6.88 21.61
C ASN A 37 16.03 -5.36 21.37
N TRP A 38 16.05 -4.61 22.46
CA TRP A 38 16.26 -3.16 22.48
C TRP A 38 17.69 -2.75 22.87
N SER A 39 18.60 -3.72 22.98
CA SER A 39 19.98 -3.50 23.42
C SER A 39 20.90 -3.48 22.20
N TYR A 40 21.46 -2.30 21.90
CA TYR A 40 22.34 -2.06 20.75
C TYR A 40 23.72 -1.63 21.22
N ASN A 41 24.76 -2.26 20.68
CA ASN A 41 26.16 -2.00 20.95
C ASN A 41 26.84 -1.37 19.73
N GLU A 42 27.89 -0.57 19.95
CA GLU A 42 28.74 0.00 18.90
C GLU A 42 29.46 -1.07 18.06
N SER A 43 29.83 -2.18 18.70
CA SER A 43 30.45 -3.33 18.04
C SER A 43 30.06 -4.62 18.73
N CYS A 44 29.97 -5.68 17.94
CA CYS A 44 29.76 -7.03 18.44
C CYS A 44 30.99 -7.88 18.13
N PRO A 45 31.42 -8.74 19.06
CA PRO A 45 32.45 -9.73 18.76
C PRO A 45 31.96 -10.64 17.63
N PRO A 46 32.87 -11.17 16.77
CA PRO A 46 32.48 -12.09 15.71
C PRO A 46 31.76 -13.28 16.33
N ASP A 47 30.56 -13.56 15.82
CA ASP A 47 29.67 -14.59 16.38
C ASP A 47 30.41 -15.93 16.38
N PRO A 48 30.62 -16.58 17.54
CA PRO A 48 31.30 -17.86 17.58
C PRO A 48 30.40 -18.92 16.94
N ALA A 49 30.70 -19.21 15.66
CA ALA A 49 30.23 -20.37 14.88
C ALA A 49 28.78 -20.83 15.12
N GLU A 50 27.86 -20.35 14.27
CA GLU A 50 26.71 -21.10 13.71
C GLU A 50 25.95 -22.05 14.65
N GLN A 51 25.64 -21.66 15.89
CA GLN A 51 24.74 -22.42 16.76
C GLN A 51 23.31 -21.88 16.70
N GLY A 52 22.64 -22.12 15.56
CA GLY A 52 21.19 -22.30 15.36
C GLY A 52 20.16 -21.49 16.18
N GLY A 53 20.50 -20.33 16.72
CA GLY A 53 19.64 -19.51 17.57
C GLY A 53 19.82 -18.02 17.29
N PRO A 54 18.89 -17.16 17.71
CA PRO A 54 18.97 -15.72 17.41
C PRO A 54 20.24 -15.08 17.97
N LYS A 55 20.81 -14.09 17.26
CA LYS A 55 21.96 -13.32 17.77
C LYS A 55 21.62 -12.60 19.07
N THR A 56 22.57 -12.63 20.01
CA THR A 56 22.44 -12.00 21.33
C THR A 56 23.08 -10.62 21.42
N CYS A 57 24.00 -10.30 20.51
CA CYS A 57 24.61 -8.98 20.37
C CYS A 57 24.15 -8.34 19.06
N CYS A 58 23.78 -7.07 19.12
CA CYS A 58 23.17 -6.34 18.01
C CYS A 58 23.82 -4.98 17.82
N THR A 59 24.07 -4.59 16.57
CA THR A 59 24.44 -3.22 16.19
C THR A 59 23.27 -2.50 15.54
N LEU A 60 23.41 -1.20 15.28
CA LEU A 60 22.37 -0.42 14.60
C LEU A 60 22.07 -0.91 13.18
N ASP A 61 23.02 -1.57 12.52
CA ASP A 61 22.81 -2.12 11.17
C ASP A 61 21.83 -3.30 11.16
N ASP A 62 21.59 -3.90 12.32
CA ASP A 62 20.80 -5.09 12.55
C ASP A 62 19.35 -4.81 12.98
N VAL A 63 18.93 -3.53 13.02
CA VAL A 63 17.58 -3.13 13.41
C VAL A 63 16.54 -3.87 12.54
N PRO A 64 15.50 -4.50 13.12
CA PRO A 64 14.59 -5.39 12.41
C PRO A 64 13.51 -4.65 11.61
N LEU A 65 13.94 -3.74 10.72
CA LEU A 65 13.09 -3.17 9.67
C LEU A 65 12.61 -4.30 8.74
N ILE A 66 11.38 -4.22 8.23
CA ILE A 66 10.86 -5.21 7.27
C ILE A 66 11.79 -5.26 6.04
N SER A 67 12.16 -4.08 5.55
CA SER A 67 13.10 -3.92 4.43
C SER A 67 14.47 -4.54 4.70
N LYS A 68 14.97 -4.47 5.94
CA LYS A 68 16.25 -5.09 6.35
C LYS A 68 16.17 -6.60 6.34
N CYS A 69 15.06 -7.17 6.83
CA CYS A 69 14.85 -8.62 6.84
C CYS A 69 14.94 -9.24 5.43
N GLY A 70 14.56 -8.49 4.39
CA GLY A 70 14.60 -8.92 2.99
C GLY A 70 15.92 -8.65 2.26
N SER A 71 17.04 -8.40 2.95
CA SER A 71 18.27 -7.93 2.27
C SER A 71 19.15 -9.01 1.66
N TYR A 72 19.16 -10.21 2.23
CA TYR A 72 20.06 -11.30 1.84
C TYR A 72 19.28 -12.51 1.30
N PRO A 73 19.84 -13.33 0.39
CA PRO A 73 19.21 -14.57 -0.01
C PRO A 73 19.29 -15.64 1.10
N PRO A 74 18.26 -16.50 1.25
CA PRO A 74 17.03 -16.61 0.42
C PRO A 74 15.90 -15.63 0.78
N GLU A 75 16.02 -14.82 1.84
CA GLU A 75 15.02 -13.88 2.32
C GLU A 75 14.64 -12.82 1.26
N SER A 76 15.62 -12.30 0.54
CA SER A 76 15.46 -11.28 -0.51
C SER A 76 14.67 -11.78 -1.72
N CYS A 77 14.78 -13.07 -2.04
CA CYS A 77 13.98 -13.72 -3.09
C CYS A 77 12.52 -13.80 -2.66
N LEU A 78 12.26 -14.19 -1.40
CA LEU A 78 10.91 -14.22 -0.85
C LEU A 78 10.31 -12.81 -0.73
N PHE A 79 11.10 -11.85 -0.25
CA PHE A 79 10.70 -10.44 -0.16
C PHE A 79 10.32 -9.86 -1.52
N SER A 80 11.14 -10.11 -2.55
CA SER A 80 10.83 -9.75 -3.95
C SER A 80 9.53 -10.39 -4.43
N LEU A 81 9.34 -11.69 -4.18
CA LEU A 81 8.13 -12.41 -4.57
C LEU A 81 6.89 -11.81 -3.92
N ILE A 82 6.95 -11.57 -2.60
CA ILE A 82 5.85 -10.98 -1.83
C ILE A 82 5.53 -9.58 -2.33
N GLY A 83 6.55 -8.75 -2.53
CA GLY A 83 6.41 -7.38 -3.04
C GLY A 83 5.80 -7.35 -4.44
N ASN A 84 6.27 -8.20 -5.36
CA ASN A 84 5.78 -8.27 -6.74
C ASN A 84 4.32 -8.76 -6.83
N MET A 85 4.01 -9.85 -6.13
CA MET A 85 2.63 -10.36 -6.07
C MET A 85 1.70 -9.37 -5.38
N GLY A 86 2.16 -8.74 -4.30
CA GLY A 86 1.43 -7.69 -3.58
C GLY A 86 1.13 -6.49 -4.47
N ALA A 87 2.12 -5.97 -5.20
CA ALA A 87 1.94 -4.87 -6.14
C ALA A 87 0.91 -5.20 -7.22
N PHE A 88 0.96 -6.40 -7.80
CA PHE A 88 -0.03 -6.85 -8.78
C PHE A 88 -1.45 -6.90 -8.19
N MET A 89 -1.61 -7.52 -7.01
CA MET A 89 -2.90 -7.61 -6.34
C MET A 89 -3.44 -6.23 -5.95
N VAL A 90 -2.59 -5.32 -5.46
CA VAL A 90 -2.96 -3.93 -5.16
C VAL A 90 -3.47 -3.23 -6.42
N ALA A 91 -2.74 -3.30 -7.53
CA ALA A 91 -3.17 -2.67 -8.78
C ALA A 91 -4.52 -3.23 -9.27
N LEU A 92 -4.72 -4.55 -9.15
CA LEU A 92 -5.97 -5.20 -9.50
C LEU A 92 -7.14 -4.78 -8.60
N ILE A 93 -6.92 -4.69 -7.28
CA ILE A 93 -7.92 -4.17 -6.33
C ILE A 93 -8.27 -2.73 -6.68
N CYS A 94 -7.29 -1.89 -7.00
CA CYS A 94 -7.53 -0.49 -7.37
C CYS A 94 -8.37 -0.39 -8.64
N LEU A 95 -8.07 -1.19 -9.67
CA LEU A 95 -8.83 -1.23 -10.92
C LEU A 95 -10.28 -1.67 -10.70
N LEU A 96 -10.48 -2.76 -9.95
CA LEU A 96 -11.82 -3.28 -9.64
C LEU A 96 -12.60 -2.27 -8.82
N ARG A 97 -11.99 -1.68 -7.81
CA ARG A 97 -12.65 -0.70 -6.95
C ARG A 97 -13.04 0.56 -7.72
N TYR A 98 -12.18 1.02 -8.62
CA TYR A 98 -12.49 2.12 -9.54
C TYR A 98 -13.70 1.78 -10.42
N GLY A 99 -13.69 0.61 -11.06
CA GLY A 99 -14.80 0.12 -11.88
C GLY A 99 -16.11 0.02 -11.12
N GLN A 100 -16.10 -0.46 -9.88
CA GLN A 100 -17.31 -0.58 -9.06
C GLN A 100 -17.95 0.78 -8.82
N LEU A 101 -17.14 1.79 -8.54
CA LEU A 101 -17.63 3.15 -8.31
C LEU A 101 -18.15 3.78 -9.62
N LEU A 102 -17.57 3.45 -10.78
CA LEU A 102 -18.12 3.86 -12.07
C LEU A 102 -19.47 3.20 -12.37
N GLU A 103 -19.60 1.89 -12.14
CA GLU A 103 -20.84 1.14 -12.33
C GLU A 103 -21.97 1.70 -11.47
N GLN A 104 -21.65 2.15 -10.25
CA GLN A 104 -22.57 2.83 -9.34
C GLN A 104 -22.86 4.29 -9.75
N SER A 105 -22.42 4.74 -10.92
CA SER A 105 -22.53 6.13 -11.42
C SER A 105 -21.86 7.17 -10.50
N ARG A 106 -20.91 6.75 -9.66
CA ARG A 106 -20.15 7.63 -8.74
C ARG A 106 -18.86 8.14 -9.38
N HIS A 107 -19.01 8.79 -10.52
CA HIS A 107 -17.91 9.48 -11.19
C HIS A 107 -17.44 10.65 -10.33
N SER A 108 -16.19 10.60 -9.87
CA SER A 108 -15.61 11.69 -9.10
C SER A 108 -14.11 11.75 -9.34
N TRP A 109 -13.55 12.96 -9.22
CA TRP A 109 -12.10 13.15 -9.22
C TRP A 109 -11.44 12.35 -8.08
N VAL A 110 -12.11 12.21 -6.94
CA VAL A 110 -11.64 11.39 -5.80
C VAL A 110 -11.45 9.93 -6.22
N ASN A 111 -12.40 9.34 -6.96
CA ASN A 111 -12.28 7.96 -7.47
C ASN A 111 -11.08 7.79 -8.42
N THR A 112 -10.93 8.71 -9.39
CA THR A 112 -9.80 8.66 -10.34
C THR A 112 -8.46 8.88 -9.64
N THR A 113 -8.38 9.83 -8.70
CA THR A 113 -7.16 10.06 -7.91
C THR A 113 -6.85 8.84 -7.03
N ALA A 114 -7.85 8.17 -6.46
CA ALA A 114 -7.64 6.92 -5.72
C ALA A 114 -7.04 5.84 -6.63
N LEU A 115 -7.55 5.65 -7.87
CA LEU A 115 -6.94 4.71 -8.82
C LEU A 115 -5.47 5.06 -9.10
N ILE A 116 -5.17 6.33 -9.42
CA ILE A 116 -3.82 6.78 -9.75
C ILE A 116 -2.87 6.53 -8.57
N THR A 117 -3.26 6.97 -7.37
CA THR A 117 -2.44 6.82 -6.16
C THR A 117 -2.24 5.36 -5.78
N GLY A 118 -3.25 4.51 -5.96
CA GLY A 118 -3.13 3.06 -5.78
C GLY A 118 -2.16 2.40 -6.76
N CYS A 119 -2.20 2.79 -8.04
CA CYS A 119 -1.23 2.34 -9.05
C CYS A 119 0.20 2.85 -8.77
N THR A 120 0.33 4.09 -8.31
CA THR A 120 1.62 4.66 -7.86
C THR A 120 2.17 3.89 -6.66
N ASN A 121 1.32 3.55 -5.69
CA ASN A 121 1.69 2.69 -4.56
C ASN A 121 2.23 1.34 -5.05
N ALA A 122 1.50 0.65 -5.94
CA ALA A 122 1.94 -0.61 -6.53
C ALA A 122 3.30 -0.49 -7.24
N ALA A 123 3.52 0.59 -8.00
CA ALA A 123 4.81 0.85 -8.65
C ALA A 123 5.94 1.03 -7.63
N GLY A 124 5.69 1.75 -6.53
CA GLY A 124 6.63 1.89 -5.42
C GLY A 124 6.97 0.54 -4.77
N LEU A 125 5.95 -0.32 -4.54
CA LEU A 125 6.13 -1.66 -3.98
C LEU A 125 7.01 -2.56 -4.87
N LEU A 126 6.89 -2.46 -6.21
CA LEU A 126 7.80 -3.15 -7.13
C LEU A 126 9.24 -2.70 -6.92
N VAL A 127 9.49 -1.40 -6.75
CA VAL A 127 10.85 -0.91 -6.52
C VAL A 127 11.36 -1.39 -5.16
N VAL A 128 10.60 -1.23 -4.08
CA VAL A 128 10.99 -1.68 -2.73
C VAL A 128 11.28 -3.18 -2.69
N GLY A 129 10.43 -4.00 -3.31
CA GLY A 129 10.55 -5.45 -3.29
C GLY A 129 11.80 -5.96 -4.01
N ASN A 130 12.19 -5.35 -5.14
CA ASN A 130 13.29 -5.85 -5.97
C ASN A 130 14.64 -5.17 -5.68
N PHE A 131 14.66 -3.99 -5.05
CA PHE A 131 15.90 -3.29 -4.70
C PHE A 131 16.08 -3.30 -3.19
N GLN A 132 16.97 -4.14 -2.67
CA GLN A 132 17.18 -4.31 -1.23
C GLN A 132 17.91 -3.12 -0.62
N VAL A 133 17.59 -2.80 0.64
CA VAL A 133 18.13 -1.62 1.33
C VAL A 133 19.66 -1.64 1.47
N ASP A 134 20.26 -2.82 1.65
CA ASP A 134 21.71 -2.96 1.84
C ASP A 134 22.51 -3.02 0.53
N HIS A 135 21.87 -3.40 -0.58
CA HIS A 135 22.54 -3.57 -1.88
C HIS A 135 22.24 -2.44 -2.87
N ALA A 136 21.06 -1.82 -2.78
CA ALA A 136 20.56 -0.81 -3.69
C ALA A 136 19.81 0.32 -2.95
N ARG A 137 20.39 0.80 -1.85
CA ARG A 137 19.83 1.77 -0.88
C ARG A 137 19.08 2.95 -1.52
N SER A 138 19.67 3.61 -2.52
CA SER A 138 19.06 4.77 -3.18
C SER A 138 17.74 4.41 -3.86
N LEU A 139 17.73 3.34 -4.66
CA LEU A 139 16.52 2.87 -5.34
C LEU A 139 15.48 2.36 -4.35
N HIS A 140 15.92 1.65 -3.31
CA HIS A 140 15.03 1.20 -2.24
C HIS A 140 14.27 2.36 -1.60
N TYR A 141 14.98 3.41 -1.16
CA TYR A 141 14.34 4.57 -0.53
C TYR A 141 13.52 5.43 -1.50
N VAL A 142 13.90 5.51 -2.78
CA VAL A 142 13.02 6.10 -3.80
C VAL A 142 11.71 5.30 -3.90
N GLY A 143 11.80 3.96 -3.94
CA GLY A 143 10.63 3.09 -3.93
C GLY A 143 9.76 3.29 -2.69
N ALA A 144 10.37 3.32 -1.50
CA ALA A 144 9.65 3.53 -0.24
C ALA A 144 9.00 4.92 -0.18
N GLY A 145 9.73 5.96 -0.60
CA GLY A 145 9.23 7.33 -0.69
C GLY A 145 8.08 7.51 -1.71
N VAL A 146 7.91 6.58 -2.65
CA VAL A 146 6.76 6.51 -3.54
C VAL A 146 5.64 5.67 -2.94
N ALA A 147 5.95 4.45 -2.47
CA ALA A 147 4.97 3.48 -1.99
C ALA A 147 4.17 4.01 -0.79
N PHE A 148 4.86 4.37 0.30
CA PHE A 148 4.20 4.71 1.55
C PHE A 148 3.32 5.97 1.46
N PRO A 149 3.78 7.11 0.90
CA PRO A 149 2.91 8.28 0.76
C PRO A 149 1.74 8.06 -0.19
N ALA A 150 1.95 7.35 -1.31
CA ALA A 150 0.87 7.05 -2.25
C ALA A 150 -0.16 6.10 -1.63
N GLY A 151 0.28 5.09 -0.88
CA GLY A 151 -0.57 4.18 -0.13
C GLY A 151 -1.38 4.89 0.95
N LEU A 152 -0.75 5.79 1.71
CA LEU A 152 -1.43 6.62 2.70
C LEU A 152 -2.50 7.51 2.07
N LEU A 153 -2.17 8.18 0.96
CA LEU A 153 -3.13 9.01 0.24
C LEU A 153 -4.30 8.17 -0.30
N PHE A 154 -4.01 6.98 -0.84
CA PHE A 154 -5.02 6.03 -1.30
C PHE A 154 -6.01 5.66 -0.20
N VAL A 155 -5.55 5.27 1.00
CA VAL A 155 -6.45 4.89 2.09
C VAL A 155 -7.26 6.06 2.62
N CYS A 156 -6.69 7.27 2.67
CA CYS A 156 -7.41 8.50 3.04
C CYS A 156 -8.54 8.83 2.05
N LEU A 157 -8.27 8.75 0.74
CA LEU A 157 -9.30 8.94 -0.29
C LEU A 157 -10.40 7.88 -0.17
N HIS A 158 -10.04 6.64 0.12
CA HIS A 158 -11.01 5.57 0.34
C HIS A 158 -11.82 5.71 1.62
N CYS A 159 -11.32 6.37 2.66
CA CYS A 159 -12.14 6.75 3.81
C CYS A 159 -13.26 7.71 3.37
N ALA A 160 -12.93 8.77 2.63
CA ALA A 160 -13.92 9.73 2.12
C ALA A 160 -14.96 9.05 1.20
N LEU A 161 -14.52 8.21 0.26
CA LEU A 161 -15.41 7.46 -0.62
C LEU A 161 -16.31 6.48 0.13
N SER A 162 -15.83 5.89 1.23
CA SER A 162 -16.60 4.97 2.08
C SER A 162 -17.72 5.71 2.80
N TYR A 163 -17.44 6.87 3.41
CA TYR A 163 -18.48 7.69 4.04
C TYR A 163 -19.51 8.19 3.03
N GLN A 164 -19.06 8.73 1.91
CA GLN A 164 -19.95 9.24 0.85
C GLN A 164 -20.83 8.13 0.25
N GLY A 165 -20.39 6.87 0.34
CA GLY A 165 -21.11 5.70 -0.18
C GLY A 165 -21.95 4.98 0.85
N ALA A 166 -21.90 5.37 2.13
CA ALA A 166 -22.55 4.64 3.19
C ALA A 166 -24.06 4.89 3.16
N THR A 167 -24.84 3.84 2.93
CA THR A 167 -26.31 3.89 2.93
C THR A 167 -26.94 3.03 4.01
N ALA A 168 -26.21 2.00 4.47
CA ALA A 168 -26.61 1.14 5.58
C ALA A 168 -25.70 1.32 6.81
N PRO A 169 -26.16 0.93 8.01
CA PRO A 169 -25.34 0.98 9.23
C PRO A 169 -24.03 0.19 9.12
N LEU A 170 -24.02 -0.92 8.38
CA LEU A 170 -22.81 -1.72 8.16
C LEU A 170 -21.80 -0.99 7.27
N ASP A 171 -22.25 -0.28 6.23
CA ASP A 171 -21.36 0.53 5.38
C ASP A 171 -20.70 1.63 6.21
N LEU A 172 -21.46 2.26 7.11
CA LEU A 172 -20.95 3.27 8.01
C LEU A 172 -19.95 2.69 9.02
N ALA A 173 -20.21 1.49 9.57
CA ALA A 173 -19.26 0.81 10.44
C ALA A 173 -17.93 0.51 9.72
N VAL A 174 -17.98 0.07 8.46
CA VAL A 174 -16.78 -0.13 7.63
C VAL A 174 -16.06 1.20 7.35
N ALA A 175 -16.80 2.28 7.10
CA ALA A 175 -16.21 3.61 6.93
C ALA A 175 -15.48 4.10 8.19
N TYR A 176 -16.06 3.89 9.38
CA TYR A 176 -15.40 4.18 10.66
C TYR A 176 -14.15 3.33 10.86
N LEU A 177 -14.24 2.02 10.63
CA LEU A 177 -13.10 1.11 10.73
C LEU A 177 -11.95 1.59 9.84
N ARG A 178 -12.22 1.88 8.56
CA ARG A 178 -11.24 2.39 7.61
C ARG A 178 -10.62 3.71 8.07
N SER A 179 -11.41 4.59 8.65
CA SER A 179 -10.92 5.87 9.18
C SER A 179 -9.94 5.67 10.33
N VAL A 180 -10.24 4.73 11.25
CA VAL A 180 -9.35 4.39 12.35
C VAL A 180 -8.04 3.82 11.82
N LEU A 181 -8.10 2.86 10.89
CA LEU A 181 -6.90 2.30 10.24
C LEU A 181 -6.08 3.41 9.54
N ALA A 182 -6.71 4.26 8.73
CA ALA A 182 -6.00 5.36 8.07
C ALA A 182 -5.32 6.34 9.04
N VAL A 183 -5.92 6.60 10.20
CA VAL A 183 -5.31 7.42 11.26
C VAL A 183 -4.10 6.69 11.88
N ILE A 184 -4.22 5.39 12.15
CA ILE A 184 -3.09 4.57 12.64
C ILE A 184 -1.95 4.62 11.62
N ALA A 185 -2.22 4.31 10.34
CA ALA A 185 -1.25 4.37 9.26
C ALA A 185 -0.57 5.75 9.15
N PHE A 186 -1.33 6.84 9.24
CA PHE A 186 -0.79 8.20 9.23
C PHE A 186 0.20 8.42 10.38
N ILE A 187 -0.22 8.10 11.61
CA ILE A 187 0.61 8.29 12.81
C ILE A 187 1.87 7.44 12.72
N THR A 188 1.75 6.16 12.38
CA THR A 188 2.89 5.25 12.30
C THR A 188 3.86 5.65 11.19
N LEU A 189 3.37 6.10 10.03
CA LEU A 189 4.25 6.55 8.95
C LEU A 189 5.02 7.81 9.34
N VAL A 190 4.34 8.79 9.96
CA VAL A 190 4.99 10.02 10.45
C VAL A 190 6.02 9.70 11.52
N LEU A 191 5.67 8.88 12.51
CA LEU A 191 6.59 8.47 13.57
C LEU A 191 7.79 7.69 13.01
N SER A 192 7.57 6.77 12.06
CA SER A 192 8.64 6.04 11.41
C SER A 192 9.63 7.01 10.73
N GLY A 193 9.13 7.96 9.94
CA GLY A 193 9.99 8.96 9.28
C GLY A 193 10.74 9.86 10.27
N VAL A 194 10.07 10.34 11.33
CA VAL A 194 10.71 11.19 12.35
C VAL A 194 11.79 10.42 13.11
N PHE A 195 11.48 9.20 13.56
CA PHE A 195 12.39 8.38 14.34
C PHE A 195 13.58 7.89 13.50
N PHE A 196 13.36 7.58 12.22
CA PHE A 196 14.39 7.09 11.31
C PHE A 196 15.54 8.09 11.07
N VAL A 197 15.26 9.39 11.13
CA VAL A 197 16.28 10.44 10.93
C VAL A 197 17.19 10.62 12.16
N HIS A 198 16.83 10.04 13.31
CA HIS A 198 17.63 10.17 14.52
C HIS A 198 18.70 9.07 14.64
N GLU A 199 19.85 9.43 15.20
CA GLU A 199 20.98 8.51 15.48
C GLU A 199 20.76 7.63 16.73
N SER A 200 19.65 7.81 17.45
CA SER A 200 19.36 7.05 18.66
C SER A 200 18.88 5.64 18.32
N SER A 201 19.54 4.63 18.89
CA SER A 201 19.17 3.21 18.73
C SER A 201 17.73 2.91 19.12
N GLN A 202 17.25 3.53 20.19
CA GLN A 202 15.87 3.38 20.66
C GLN A 202 14.87 3.95 19.64
N LEU A 203 15.21 5.08 19.01
CA LEU A 203 14.35 5.70 18.00
C LEU A 203 14.38 4.90 16.70
N GLN A 204 15.54 4.44 16.24
CA GLN A 204 15.61 3.60 15.03
C GLN A 204 14.86 2.26 15.22
N HIS A 205 14.95 1.64 16.40
CA HIS A 205 14.12 0.48 16.73
C HIS A 205 12.62 0.85 16.74
N GLY A 206 12.27 1.99 17.33
CA GLY A 206 10.90 2.52 17.27
C GLY A 206 10.41 2.78 15.83
N ALA A 207 11.30 3.22 14.93
CA ALA A 207 10.99 3.43 13.52
C ALA A 207 10.66 2.11 12.81
N ALA A 208 11.39 1.03 13.15
CA ALA A 208 11.10 -0.31 12.67
C ALA A 208 9.75 -0.81 13.15
N LEU A 209 9.42 -0.66 14.44
CA LEU A 209 8.09 -1.01 14.94
C LEU A 209 6.98 -0.23 14.24
N CYS A 210 7.21 1.06 13.97
CA CYS A 210 6.26 1.88 13.22
C CYS A 210 6.09 1.41 11.77
N GLU A 211 7.18 0.99 11.10
CA GLU A 211 7.12 0.37 9.76
C GLU A 211 6.25 -0.90 9.78
N TRP A 212 6.51 -1.79 10.75
CA TRP A 212 5.74 -3.03 10.92
C TRP A 212 4.24 -2.78 11.12
N VAL A 213 3.89 -1.89 12.05
CA VAL A 213 2.49 -1.54 12.30
C VAL A 213 1.87 -0.93 11.06
N CYS A 214 2.56 0.01 10.40
CA CYS A 214 2.05 0.68 9.20
C CYS A 214 1.75 -0.33 8.07
N VAL A 215 2.66 -1.26 7.79
CA VAL A 215 2.49 -2.23 6.70
C VAL A 215 1.35 -3.20 7.01
N ILE A 216 1.28 -3.74 8.24
CA ILE A 216 0.21 -4.65 8.65
C ILE A 216 -1.15 -3.93 8.63
N ASP A 217 -1.22 -2.70 9.14
CA ASP A 217 -2.44 -1.89 9.17
C ASP A 217 -2.98 -1.61 7.75
N ILE A 218 -2.10 -1.21 6.82
CA ILE A 218 -2.47 -1.01 5.41
C ILE A 218 -2.95 -2.32 4.75
N LEU A 219 -2.31 -3.46 5.05
CA LEU A 219 -2.78 -4.75 4.54
C LEU A 219 -4.16 -5.10 5.10
N ILE A 220 -4.41 -4.87 6.39
CA ILE A 220 -5.75 -5.03 6.99
C ILE A 220 -6.77 -4.09 6.33
N PHE A 221 -6.39 -2.84 6.06
CA PHE A 221 -7.22 -1.89 5.32
C PHE A 221 -7.62 -2.45 3.96
N TYR A 222 -6.66 -2.97 3.18
CA TYR A 222 -6.96 -3.63 1.91
C TYR A 222 -7.93 -4.81 2.11
N GLY A 223 -7.72 -5.64 3.13
CA GLY A 223 -8.60 -6.74 3.50
C GLY A 223 -10.07 -6.32 3.70
N THR A 224 -10.33 -5.10 4.17
CA THR A 224 -11.70 -4.59 4.32
C THR A 224 -12.46 -4.48 3.00
N PHE A 225 -11.80 -4.34 1.85
CA PHE A 225 -12.47 -4.31 0.54
C PHE A 225 -13.18 -5.62 0.19
N SER A 226 -12.87 -6.72 0.89
CA SER A 226 -13.62 -7.97 0.76
C SER A 226 -15.13 -7.78 0.97
N TYR A 227 -15.52 -6.81 1.81
CA TYR A 227 -16.91 -6.43 2.05
C TYR A 227 -17.61 -5.99 0.75
N GLU A 228 -17.06 -5.02 0.03
CA GLU A 228 -17.66 -4.55 -1.22
C GLU A 228 -17.35 -5.46 -2.41
N PHE A 229 -16.29 -6.26 -2.36
CA PHE A 229 -15.87 -7.08 -3.50
C PHE A 229 -16.84 -8.23 -3.79
N GLY A 230 -17.73 -8.56 -2.84
CA GLY A 230 -18.84 -9.48 -3.06
C GLY A 230 -19.83 -9.03 -4.13
N ALA A 231 -19.86 -7.73 -4.45
CA ALA A 231 -20.70 -7.14 -5.48
C ALA A 231 -20.00 -6.95 -6.84
N VAL A 232 -18.70 -7.26 -6.97
CA VAL A 232 -17.97 -7.12 -8.25
C VAL A 232 -18.54 -8.07 -9.30
N SER A 233 -19.01 -7.53 -10.42
CA SER A 233 -19.61 -8.26 -11.53
C SER A 233 -18.74 -8.22 -12.79
N SER A 234 -19.18 -8.86 -13.88
CA SER A 234 -18.56 -8.65 -15.20
C SER A 234 -18.73 -7.22 -15.69
N ASP A 235 -19.83 -6.55 -15.32
CA ASP A 235 -20.10 -5.15 -15.69
C ASP A 235 -19.13 -4.20 -15.00
N THR A 236 -18.69 -4.51 -13.78
CA THR A 236 -17.60 -3.80 -13.10
C THR A 236 -16.32 -3.79 -13.93
N LEU A 237 -15.96 -4.94 -14.51
CA LEU A 237 -14.75 -5.08 -15.32
C LEU A 237 -14.88 -4.30 -16.64
N VAL A 238 -16.05 -4.37 -17.27
CA VAL A 238 -16.36 -3.58 -18.47
C VAL A 238 -16.27 -2.08 -18.16
N ALA A 239 -16.86 -1.62 -17.05
CA ALA A 239 -16.82 -0.22 -16.64
C ALA A 239 -15.39 0.28 -16.37
N ALA A 240 -14.53 -0.56 -15.78
CA ALA A 240 -13.13 -0.22 -15.52
C ALA A 240 -12.28 -0.09 -16.80
N LEU A 241 -12.57 -0.91 -17.82
CA LEU A 241 -11.76 -1.03 -19.04
C LEU A 241 -12.29 -0.21 -20.21
N GLN A 242 -13.55 0.21 -20.18
CA GLN A 242 -14.11 1.06 -21.23
C GLN A 242 -13.47 2.45 -21.18
N PRO A 243 -12.95 2.95 -22.33
CA PRO A 243 -12.58 4.34 -22.45
C PRO A 243 -13.81 5.19 -22.11
N THR A 244 -13.66 6.16 -21.20
CA THR A 244 -14.69 7.17 -21.00
C THR A 244 -15.05 7.71 -22.37
N PRO A 245 -16.34 7.72 -22.78
CA PRO A 245 -16.71 8.33 -24.05
C PRO A 245 -16.20 9.76 -23.98
N GLY A 246 -15.14 10.04 -24.74
CA GLY A 246 -14.58 11.37 -24.83
C GLY A 246 -15.73 12.29 -25.18
N ARG A 247 -15.72 13.52 -24.64
CA ARG A 247 -16.63 14.60 -25.06
C ARG A 247 -16.65 14.62 -26.58
N ALA A 248 -17.60 13.91 -27.18
CA ALA A 248 -17.84 13.95 -28.60
C ALA A 248 -18.52 15.28 -28.79
N CYS A 249 -17.73 16.31 -29.07
CA CYS A 249 -18.23 17.50 -29.74
C CYS A 249 -18.89 16.98 -31.02
N LYS A 250 -20.22 16.83 -30.99
CA LYS A 250 -20.99 16.59 -32.20
C LYS A 250 -20.69 17.77 -33.12
N SER A 251 -20.09 17.52 -34.28
CA SER A 251 -20.10 18.52 -35.33
C SER A 251 -21.56 18.68 -35.75
N SER A 252 -22.10 19.87 -35.56
CA SER A 252 -23.37 20.23 -36.17
C SER A 252 -23.14 20.23 -37.68
N GLY A 253 -23.68 19.22 -38.36
CA GLY A 253 -23.73 19.19 -39.81
C GLY A 253 -24.50 20.40 -40.35
N SER A 254 -23.91 21.01 -41.38
CA SER A 254 -24.52 21.90 -42.37
C SER A 254 -25.29 23.13 -41.85
N SER A 255 -24.61 24.27 -41.76
CA SER A 255 -24.98 25.48 -42.51
C SER A 255 -23.97 26.60 -42.20
N SER A 256 -23.62 27.34 -43.24
CA SER A 256 -22.64 28.42 -43.28
C SER A 256 -22.74 29.44 -42.15
N THR A 257 -21.58 30.01 -41.79
CA THR A 257 -21.30 31.20 -40.94
C THR A 257 -21.08 31.00 -39.44
N SER A 258 -19.86 31.40 -39.01
CA SER A 258 -19.37 31.64 -37.64
C SER A 258 -19.09 30.42 -36.74
N THR A 259 -17.82 29.99 -36.67
CA THR A 259 -17.32 29.08 -35.63
C THR A 259 -16.79 29.86 -34.44
N HIS A 260 -17.65 30.17 -33.48
CA HIS A 260 -17.25 30.28 -32.08
C HIS A 260 -17.58 28.94 -31.42
N LEU A 261 -16.55 28.15 -31.10
CA LEU A 261 -16.70 26.96 -30.27
C LEU A 261 -16.96 27.42 -28.82
N ASN A 262 -18.23 27.56 -28.45
CA ASN A 262 -18.61 27.79 -27.06
C ASN A 262 -18.56 26.45 -26.31
N CYS A 263 -17.39 26.13 -25.76
CA CYS A 263 -17.29 25.16 -24.66
C CYS A 263 -17.79 25.86 -23.39
N ALA A 264 -19.09 25.76 -23.09
CA ALA A 264 -19.60 26.16 -21.79
C ALA A 264 -19.09 25.17 -20.72
N PRO A 265 -18.45 25.64 -19.63
CA PRO A 265 -18.27 24.82 -18.46
C PRO A 265 -19.63 24.74 -17.75
N GLU A 266 -20.26 23.56 -17.73
CA GLU A 266 -21.28 23.32 -16.72
C GLU A 266 -20.60 23.40 -15.36
N SER A 267 -21.04 24.39 -14.59
CA SER A 267 -20.76 24.57 -13.17
C SER A 267 -21.16 23.30 -12.43
N ILE A 268 -20.19 22.46 -12.08
CA ILE A 268 -20.37 21.41 -11.09
C ILE A 268 -20.50 22.11 -9.74
N ALA A 269 -21.70 22.08 -9.18
CA ALA A 269 -21.93 22.44 -7.79
C ALA A 269 -21.05 21.55 -6.90
N MET A 270 -20.13 22.18 -6.16
CA MET A 270 -19.48 21.56 -5.02
C MET A 270 -20.51 21.40 -3.91
N ILE A 271 -20.96 20.17 -3.64
CA ILE A 271 -21.26 19.63 -2.30
C ILE A 271 -20.94 18.14 -2.31
#